data_AF-A0A0A1UHM6-F1
#
_entry.id   AF-A0A0A1UHM6-F1
#
_cell.length_a   1.000
_cell.length_b   1.000
_cell.length_c   1.000
_cell.angle_alpha   90.00
_cell.angle_beta   90.00
_cell.angle_gamma   90.00
#
_symmetry.space_group_name_H-M   'P 1'
#
loop_
_entity.id
_entity.type
_entity.pdbx_description
1 polymer ?
#
loop_
_entity_poly.entity_id
_entity_poly.type
_entity_poly.pdbx_seq_one_letter_code
_entity_poly.pdbx_strand_id
1 'polypeptide(L)'
;MYNMATLSTYDCQICSKNKDVFRNSIPILYSTKHSDRSKRTINLCEGFWNAHIVGDDSQASGILAELPLMLGRTRYSYVSTELAGKTLATKDPKRAVQSSRNYIYFLQSIPTGV
;
A
#
# COMPACT_ATOMS: atom_id res chain seq x y z
N MET A 1 0.57 7.77 20.72
CA MET A 1 0.70 7.30 19.32
C MET A 1 1.55 8.31 18.57
N TYR A 2 2.66 7.89 17.97
CA TYR A 2 3.48 8.76 17.12
C TYR A 2 2.85 8.79 15.73
N ASN A 3 2.51 9.97 15.20
CA ASN A 3 2.04 10.10 13.82
C ASN A 3 3.22 9.78 12.89
N MET A 4 3.23 8.61 12.27
CA MET A 4 4.36 8.15 11.45
C MET A 4 4.33 8.71 10.02
N ALA A 5 3.24 9.36 9.61
CA ALA A 5 3.15 10.04 8.32
C ALA A 5 4.07 11.26 8.22
N THR A 6 4.53 11.81 9.37
CA THR A 6 5.39 13.01 9.42
C THR A 6 6.88 12.71 9.20
N LEU A 7 7.28 11.44 9.13
CA LEU A 7 8.67 11.02 8.91
C LEU A 7 8.93 10.58 7.45
N SER A 8 7.94 10.74 6.57
CA SER A 8 8.02 10.36 5.17
C SER A 8 8.02 11.60 4.28
N THR A 9 8.82 11.56 3.23
CA THR A 9 8.78 12.54 2.13
C THR A 9 7.83 12.01 1.05
N TYR A 10 7.01 12.88 0.48
CA TYR A 10 6.19 12.55 -0.68
C TYR A 10 6.84 13.18 -1.91
N ASP A 11 7.08 12.38 -2.95
CA ASP A 11 7.55 12.86 -4.24
C ASP A 11 6.39 12.78 -5.24
N CYS A 12 6.10 13.90 -5.90
CA CYS A 12 5.00 14.02 -6.85
C CYS A 12 5.44 13.78 -8.31
N GLN A 13 6.66 13.31 -8.56
CA GLN A 13 7.13 13.00 -9.90
C GLN A 13 6.39 11.80 -10.53
N ILE A 14 6.20 11.88 -11.86
CA ILE A 14 5.54 10.83 -12.65
C ILE A 14 6.32 9.52 -12.50
N CYS A 15 5.67 8.53 -11.89
CA CYS A 15 6.22 7.19 -11.79
C CYS A 15 6.41 6.60 -13.18
N SER A 16 7.64 6.18 -13.51
CA SER A 16 7.89 5.40 -14.72
C SER A 16 7.08 4.11 -14.66
N LYS A 17 6.21 3.87 -15.64
CA LYS A 17 5.47 2.60 -15.77
C LYS A 17 6.50 1.46 -15.77
N ASN A 18 6.50 0.63 -14.73
CA ASN A 18 7.24 -0.63 -14.81
C ASN A 18 6.64 -1.44 -15.96
N LYS A 19 7.49 -1.90 -16.88
CA LYS A 19 7.14 -2.76 -18.02
C LYS A 19 6.72 -4.17 -17.58
N ASP A 20 6.11 -4.33 -16.40
CA ASP A 20 5.50 -5.59 -16.00
C ASP A 20 4.15 -5.70 -16.69
N VAL A 21 4.16 -6.42 -17.80
CA VAL A 21 3.08 -6.68 -18.75
C VAL A 21 1.77 -7.15 -18.08
N PHE A 22 1.82 -7.63 -16.83
CA PHE A 22 0.66 -8.09 -16.05
C PHE A 22 0.02 -7.02 -15.12
N ARG A 23 0.62 -5.83 -14.96
CA ARG A 23 0.09 -4.73 -14.11
C ARG A 23 -0.60 -3.61 -14.89
N ASN A 24 -0.90 -3.82 -16.17
CA ASN A 24 -1.41 -2.77 -17.06
C ASN A 24 -2.87 -2.33 -16.79
N SER A 25 -3.60 -2.98 -15.88
CA SER A 25 -5.01 -2.67 -15.60
C SER A 25 -5.27 -1.95 -14.27
N ILE A 26 -4.28 -1.84 -13.38
CA ILE A 26 -4.46 -1.17 -12.09
C ILE A 26 -3.54 0.05 -12.07
N PRO A 27 -4.10 1.28 -12.06
CA PRO A 27 -3.28 2.48 -11.98
C PRO A 27 -2.45 2.41 -10.69
N ILE A 28 -1.13 2.43 -10.85
CA ILE A 28 -0.22 2.45 -9.72
C ILE A 28 -0.54 3.73 -8.94
N LEU A 29 -0.95 3.60 -7.69
CA LEU A 29 -1.18 4.74 -6.81
C LEU A 29 0.17 5.30 -6.34
N TYR A 30 1.15 4.44 -6.10
CA TYR A 30 2.44 4.84 -5.53
C TYR A 30 3.57 3.91 -5.96
N SER A 31 4.82 4.36 -5.84
CA SER A 31 6.01 3.54 -6.04
C SER A 31 7.07 3.89 -5.00
N THR A 32 7.65 2.91 -4.31
CA THR A 32 8.81 3.12 -3.46
C THR A 32 10.05 2.53 -4.12
N LYS A 33 11.04 3.37 -4.44
CA LYS A 33 12.36 2.90 -4.88
C LYS A 33 13.10 2.40 -3.63
N HIS A 34 12.95 1.12 -3.31
CA HIS A 34 13.56 0.49 -2.14
C HIS A 34 15.10 0.35 -2.20
N SER A 35 15.78 0.91 -3.20
CA SER A 35 17.23 0.80 -3.31
C SER A 35 17.97 1.50 -2.16
N ASP A 36 17.31 2.42 -1.45
CA ASP A 36 17.94 3.15 -0.35
C ASP A 36 17.00 3.27 0.85
N ARG A 37 17.19 2.39 1.86
CA ARG A 37 16.41 2.39 3.11
C ARG A 37 16.52 3.70 3.90
N SER A 38 17.46 4.58 3.54
CA SER A 38 17.61 5.91 4.12
C SER A 38 16.59 6.93 3.59
N LYS A 39 16.03 6.71 2.40
CA LYS A 39 15.03 7.60 1.80
C LYS A 39 13.63 7.07 2.08
N ARG A 40 12.99 7.64 3.10
CA ARG A 40 11.57 7.40 3.42
C ARG A 40 10.67 8.16 2.44
N THR A 41 10.84 7.93 1.15
CA THR A 41 10.11 8.63 0.09
C THR A 41 9.03 7.75 -0.53
N ILE A 42 7.78 8.21 -0.52
CA ILE A 42 6.67 7.61 -1.27
C ILE A 42 6.50 8.42 -2.56
N ASN A 43 6.74 7.81 -3.73
CA ASN A 43 6.44 8.48 -5.00
C ASN A 43 4.95 8.32 -5.29
N LEU A 44 4.22 9.42 -5.36
CA LEU A 44 2.79 9.47 -5.67
C LEU A 44 2.63 9.46 -7.20
N CYS A 45 1.98 8.42 -7.72
CA CYS A 45 1.83 8.20 -9.15
C CYS A 45 0.48 8.76 -9.65
N GLU A 46 0.25 8.75 -10.96
CA GLU A 46 -0.98 9.27 -11.58
C GLU A 46 -2.27 8.69 -10.95
N GLY A 47 -2.26 7.40 -10.61
CA GLY A 47 -3.40 6.75 -9.97
C GLY A 47 -3.81 7.40 -8.65
N PHE A 48 -2.86 7.93 -7.88
CA PHE A 48 -3.12 8.56 -6.59
C PHE A 48 -4.08 9.74 -6.71
N TRP A 49 -3.84 10.59 -7.71
CA TRP A 49 -4.61 11.81 -7.90
C TRP A 49 -6.05 11.54 -8.36
N ASN A 50 -6.27 10.41 -9.02
CA ASN A 50 -7.59 9.98 -9.50
C ASN A 50 -8.35 9.12 -8.48
N ALA A 51 -7.68 8.68 -7.40
CA ALA A 51 -8.30 7.88 -6.36
C ALA A 51 -9.09 8.75 -5.38
N HIS A 52 -10.16 8.18 -4.81
CA HIS A 52 -10.87 8.78 -3.69
C HIS A 52 -9.93 9.00 -2.49
N ILE A 53 -10.24 9.97 -1.64
CA ILE A 53 -9.43 10.27 -0.44
C ILE A 53 -9.45 9.07 0.53
N VAL A 54 -10.62 8.48 0.72
CA VAL A 54 -10.89 7.32 1.60
C VAL A 54 -11.69 6.24 0.86
N GLY A 55 -11.79 5.06 1.46
CA GLY A 55 -12.48 3.89 0.87
C GLY A 55 -11.52 2.96 0.13
N ASP A 56 -12.08 2.11 -0.71
CA ASP A 56 -11.33 1.07 -1.42
C ASP A 56 -10.40 1.67 -2.47
N ASP A 57 -9.16 1.16 -2.51
CA ASP A 57 -8.08 1.64 -3.38
C ASP A 57 -7.91 3.18 -3.38
N SER A 58 -8.20 3.80 -2.24
CA SER A 58 -8.08 5.23 -1.99
C SER A 58 -6.64 5.71 -1.78
N GLN A 59 -6.46 7.03 -1.84
CA GLN A 59 -5.23 7.72 -1.46
C GLN A 59 -4.73 7.28 -0.07
N ALA A 60 -5.62 7.28 0.93
CA ALA A 60 -5.29 6.85 2.28
C ALA A 60 -4.87 5.38 2.34
N SER A 61 -5.61 4.49 1.68
CA SER A 61 -5.28 3.05 1.65
C SER A 61 -3.93 2.80 0.99
N GLY A 62 -3.58 3.58 -0.03
CA GLY A 62 -2.31 3.44 -0.73
C GLY A 62 -1.10 3.89 0.09
N ILE A 63 -1.20 5.02 0.79
CA ILE A 63 -0.14 5.45 1.72
C ILE A 63 0.05 4.41 2.83
N LEU A 64 -1.05 3.89 3.38
CA LEU A 64 -1.00 2.91 4.47
C LEU A 64 -0.47 1.55 4.03
N ALA A 65 -0.57 1.20 2.74
CA ALA A 65 0.06 0.02 2.19
C ALA A 65 1.59 0.12 2.18
N GLU A 66 2.12 1.32 1.89
CA GLU A 66 3.56 1.53 1.72
C GLU A 66 4.32 1.78 3.01
N LEU A 67 3.72 2.47 3.98
CA LEU A 67 4.42 2.81 5.24
C LEU A 67 4.99 1.56 5.95
N PRO A 68 4.25 0.45 6.10
CA PRO A 68 4.78 -0.76 6.72
C PRO A 68 5.84 -1.46 5.86
N LEU A 69 5.78 -1.36 4.53
CA LEU A 69 6.79 -1.89 3.61
C LEU A 69 8.11 -1.13 3.76
N MET A 70 8.05 0.20 3.76
CA MET A 70 9.21 1.07 3.93
C MET A 70 9.93 0.87 5.27
N LEU A 71 9.17 0.58 6.34
CA LEU A 71 9.72 0.31 7.66
C LEU A 71 10.22 -1.14 7.83
N GLY A 72 10.15 -1.97 6.78
CA GLY A 72 10.52 -3.38 6.83
C GLY A 72 9.64 -4.22 7.77
N ARG A 73 8.44 -3.74 8.09
CA ARG A 73 7.47 -4.40 8.98
C ARG A 73 6.60 -5.40 8.22
N THR A 74 6.37 -5.15 6.94
CA THR A 74 5.64 -6.06 6.04
C THR A 74 6.46 -6.32 4.78
N ARG A 75 6.00 -7.29 3.99
CA ARG A 75 6.52 -7.62 2.66
C ARG A 75 5.41 -7.44 1.63
N TYR A 76 5.82 -7.19 0.40
CA TYR A 76 4.87 -7.12 -0.70
C TYR A 76 4.17 -8.46 -0.81
N SER A 77 2.84 -8.42 -0.78
CA SER A 77 2.00 -9.60 -0.76
C SER A 77 1.51 -9.92 -2.17
N TYR A 78 1.54 -11.20 -2.54
CA TYR A 78 0.92 -11.69 -3.79
C TYR A 78 -0.60 -11.81 -3.68
N VAL A 79 -1.17 -11.46 -2.53
CA VAL A 79 -2.57 -11.63 -2.22
C VAL A 79 -3.34 -10.43 -2.78
N SER A 80 -3.99 -10.62 -3.93
CA SER A 80 -4.62 -9.54 -4.70
C SER A 80 -6.06 -9.23 -4.31
N THR A 81 -6.72 -10.07 -3.50
CA THR A 81 -8.14 -9.89 -3.12
C THR A 81 -8.37 -9.99 -1.61
N GLU A 82 -9.43 -9.35 -1.12
CA GLU A 82 -9.82 -9.37 0.30
C GLU A 82 -10.10 -10.81 0.78
N LEU A 83 -10.81 -11.60 -0.03
CA LEU A 83 -11.08 -13.01 0.25
C LEU A 83 -9.78 -13.82 0.38
N ALA A 84 -8.81 -13.58 -0.50
CA ALA A 84 -7.51 -14.23 -0.41
C ALA A 84 -6.73 -13.77 0.83
N GLY A 85 -6.89 -12.51 1.24
CA GLY A 85 -6.37 -11.95 2.48
C GLY A 85 -6.92 -12.66 3.71
N LYS A 86 -8.25 -12.77 3.80
CA LYS A 86 -8.96 -13.53 4.84
C LYS A 86 -8.54 -15.00 4.86
N THR A 87 -8.45 -15.63 3.68
CA THR A 87 -8.00 -17.02 3.57
C THR A 87 -6.57 -17.20 4.07
N LEU A 88 -5.66 -16.26 3.75
CA LEU A 88 -4.30 -16.27 4.27
C LEU A 88 -4.28 -16.08 5.78
N ALA A 89 -5.09 -15.18 6.32
CA ALA A 89 -5.22 -14.95 7.77
C ALA A 89 -5.68 -16.22 8.51
N THR A 90 -6.61 -16.98 7.94
CA THR A 90 -7.06 -18.25 8.52
C THR A 90 -6.00 -19.35 8.42
N LYS A 91 -5.31 -19.47 7.28
CA LYS A 91 -4.37 -20.58 7.01
C LYS A 91 -2.98 -20.36 7.61
N ASP A 92 -2.47 -19.14 7.57
CA ASP A 92 -1.14 -18.77 8.06
C ASP A 92 -1.15 -17.34 8.64
N PRO A 93 -1.56 -17.19 9.91
CA PRO A 93 -1.63 -15.90 10.57
C PRO A 93 -0.28 -15.17 10.60
N LYS A 94 0.85 -15.91 10.68
CA LYS A 94 2.19 -15.32 10.72
C LYS A 94 2.51 -14.65 9.38
N ARG A 95 2.23 -15.31 8.26
CA ARG A 95 2.36 -14.69 6.93
C ARG A 95 1.35 -13.58 6.71
N ALA A 96 0.14 -13.72 7.27
CA ALA A 96 -0.89 -12.69 7.15
C ALA A 96 -0.47 -11.36 7.79
N VAL A 97 0.16 -11.39 8.98
CA VAL A 97 0.71 -10.19 9.64
C VAL A 97 1.92 -9.61 8.88
N GLN A 98 2.60 -10.39 8.06
CA GLN A 98 3.69 -9.89 7.21
C GLN A 98 3.18 -9.36 5.85
N SER A 99 1.90 -9.49 5.54
CA SER A 99 1.31 -9.11 4.25
C SER A 99 0.85 -7.65 4.26
N SER A 100 1.45 -6.80 3.43
CA SER A 100 1.01 -5.39 3.30
C SER A 100 -0.46 -5.26 2.90
N ARG A 101 -0.97 -6.16 2.05
CA ARG A 101 -2.36 -6.18 1.60
C ARG A 101 -3.36 -6.50 2.71
N ASN A 102 -2.99 -7.32 3.71
CA ASN A 102 -3.88 -7.60 4.84
C ASN A 102 -4.08 -6.39 5.76
N TYR A 103 -3.08 -5.50 5.84
CA TYR A 103 -3.22 -4.24 6.54
C TYR A 103 -4.23 -3.33 5.85
N ILE A 104 -4.21 -3.27 4.52
CA ILE A 104 -5.17 -2.50 3.74
C ILE A 104 -6.60 -2.98 4.01
N TYR A 105 -6.86 -4.29 3.92
CA TYR A 105 -8.20 -4.85 4.14
C TYR A 105 -8.69 -4.66 5.57
N PHE A 106 -7.80 -4.81 6.57
CA PHE A 106 -8.14 -4.51 7.95
C PHE A 106 -8.64 -3.07 8.09
N LEU A 107 -7.95 -2.11 7.48
CA LEU A 107 -8.30 -0.69 7.56
C LEU A 107 -9.55 -0.33 6.75
N GLN A 108 -9.76 -0.94 5.58
CA GLN A 108 -10.96 -0.75 4.75
C GLN A 108 -12.21 -1.34 5.41
N SER A 109 -12.07 -2.43 6.17
CA SER A 109 -13.19 -3.04 6.90
C SER A 109 -13.68 -2.23 8.10
N ILE A 110 -12.96 -1.16 8.49
CA ILE A 110 -13.42 -0.23 9.52
C ILE A 110 -14.48 0.66 8.87
N PRO A 111 -15.75 0.63 9.31
CA PRO A 111 -16.77 1.51 8.76
C PRO A 111 -16.33 2.95 8.94
N THR A 112 -16.13 3.67 7.84
CA THR A 112 -15.97 5.11 7.87
C THR A 112 -17.34 5.70 8.13
N GLY A 113 -17.72 5.78 9.41
CA GLY A 113 -18.91 6.52 9.83
C GLY A 113 -18.74 7.98 9.42
N VAL A 114 -19.38 8.34 8.31
CA VAL A 114 -19.73 9.70 7.92
C VAL A 114 -21.25 9.77 7.93
#